data_AF-A0A3N5MZV3-F1
#
_entry.id   AF-A0A3N5MZV3-F1
#
_cell.length_a   1.000
_cell.length_b   1.000
_cell.length_c   1.000
_cell.angle_alpha   90.00
_cell.angle_beta   90.00
_cell.angle_gamma   90.00
#
_symmetry.space_group_name_H-M   'P 1'
#
loop_
_entity.id
_entity.type
_entity.pdbx_description
1 polymer ?
#
loop_
_entity_poly.entity_id
_entity_poly.type
_entity_poly.pdbx_seq_one_letter_code
_entity_poly.pdbx_strand_id
1 'polypeptide(L)'
;MKNNFRSLFTATSITILALAGCMVIPVSAQKKGLASITRSDLQMHMDFLASDELQGRSTGEPGLEIAARYLAIQAEHLGLVPAGPGGSYLQYYNLVEKTYDRAGSGIIIGKEDGAKEVVRDPFYVFPLPGTDRIDFG
;
A
#
# COMPACT_ATOMS: atom_id res chain seq x y z
N MET A 1 35.56 35.97 43.10
CA MET A 1 35.76 34.84 42.14
C MET A 1 35.05 33.53 42.55
N LYS A 2 33.92 33.54 43.29
CA LYS A 2 33.28 32.30 43.80
C LYS A 2 31.89 31.97 43.21
N ASN A 3 31.40 32.73 42.23
CA ASN A 3 29.97 32.69 41.87
C ASN A 3 29.70 31.98 40.53
N ASN A 4 30.73 31.77 39.69
CA ASN A 4 30.57 31.19 38.35
C ASN A 4 30.60 29.65 38.35
N PHE A 5 31.12 29.03 39.41
CA PHE A 5 31.25 27.57 39.50
C PHE A 5 29.91 26.88 39.84
N ARG A 6 29.04 27.52 40.62
CA ARG A 6 27.72 26.95 40.98
C ARG A 6 26.73 26.99 39.80
N SER A 7 26.86 27.99 38.91
CA SER A 7 26.05 28.14 37.69
C SER A 7 26.39 27.12 36.59
N LEU A 8 27.63 26.62 36.55
CA LEU A 8 28.04 25.62 35.56
C LEU A 8 27.51 24.22 35.91
N PHE A 9 27.41 23.89 37.20
CA PHE A 9 26.88 22.61 37.66
C PHE A 9 25.34 22.51 37.59
N THR A 10 24.63 23.62 37.73
CA THR A 10 23.15 23.61 37.57
C THR A 10 22.75 23.52 36.09
N ALA A 11 23.50 24.13 35.18
CA ALA A 11 23.19 24.12 33.75
C ALA A 11 23.33 22.74 33.10
N THR A 12 24.33 21.95 33.50
CA THR A 12 24.55 20.57 33.00
C THR A 12 23.50 19.58 33.54
N SER A 13 23.03 19.77 34.77
CA SER A 13 21.97 18.94 35.36
C SER A 13 20.61 19.12 34.65
N ILE A 14 20.30 20.35 34.20
CA ILE A 14 19.08 20.66 33.44
C ILE A 14 19.12 20.03 32.04
N THR A 15 20.30 19.96 31.40
CA THR A 15 20.45 19.37 30.06
C THR A 15 20.32 17.85 30.08
N ILE A 16 20.83 17.19 31.12
CA ILE A 16 20.70 15.73 31.29
C ILE A 16 19.24 15.33 31.59
N LEU A 17 18.51 16.14 32.35
CA LEU A 17 17.09 15.90 32.63
C LEU A 17 16.19 16.08 31.39
N ALA A 18 16.53 17.03 30.51
CA ALA A 18 15.84 17.22 29.24
C ALA A 18 16.08 16.07 28.24
N LEU A 19 17.31 15.52 28.20
CA LEU A 19 17.65 14.40 27.33
C LEU A 19 17.04 13.07 27.80
N ALA A 20 16.96 12.85 29.12
CA ALA A 20 16.29 11.68 29.69
C ALA A 20 14.77 11.71 29.46
N GLY A 21 14.14 12.89 29.49
CA GLY A 21 12.70 13.04 29.21
C GLY A 21 12.30 12.54 27.81
N CYS A 22 13.15 12.71 26.82
CA CYS A 22 12.88 12.31 25.43
C CYS A 22 12.74 10.78 25.25
N MET A 23 13.31 9.98 26.16
CA MET A 23 13.31 8.51 26.03
C MET A 23 12.16 7.81 26.76
N VAL A 24 11.48 8.48 27.71
CA VAL A 24 10.41 7.87 28.54
C VAL A 24 8.99 8.17 28.02
N ILE A 25 8.82 9.25 27.24
CA ILE A 25 7.56 9.63 26.59
C ILE A 25 7.02 8.56 25.61
N PRO A 26 7.83 7.86 24.78
CA PRO A 26 7.27 6.90 23.81
C PRO A 26 6.62 5.66 24.46
N VAL A 27 7.06 5.23 25.64
CA VAL A 27 6.57 3.99 26.29
C VAL A 27 5.17 4.16 26.88
N SER A 28 4.81 5.36 27.32
CA SER A 28 3.49 5.64 27.90
C SER A 28 2.42 5.97 26.84
N ALA A 29 2.81 6.46 25.68
CA ALA A 29 1.91 6.70 24.54
C ALA A 29 1.34 5.39 23.95
N GLN A 30 2.13 4.33 23.91
CA GLN A 30 1.71 3.02 23.37
C GLN A 30 0.54 2.40 24.13
N LYS A 31 0.50 2.57 25.47
CA LYS A 31 -0.60 2.03 26.30
C LYS A 31 -1.93 2.70 26.03
N LYS A 32 -1.93 4.01 25.74
CA LYS A 32 -3.15 4.78 25.44
C LYS A 32 -3.72 4.40 24.07
N GLY A 33 -2.85 4.22 23.06
CA GLY A 33 -3.26 3.76 21.73
C GLY A 33 -3.84 2.34 21.75
N LEU A 34 -3.25 1.43 22.54
CA LEU A 34 -3.80 0.08 22.69
C LEU A 34 -5.18 0.09 23.37
N ALA A 35 -5.37 0.97 24.36
CA ALA A 35 -6.66 1.11 25.05
C ALA A 35 -7.76 1.75 24.18
N SER A 36 -7.40 2.50 23.14
CA SER A 36 -8.38 3.08 22.21
C SER A 36 -8.88 2.10 21.14
N ILE A 37 -8.23 0.95 20.97
CA ILE A 37 -8.67 -0.06 20.00
C ILE A 37 -9.78 -0.89 20.65
N THR A 38 -10.99 -0.77 20.12
CA THR A 38 -12.13 -1.58 20.56
C THR A 38 -12.48 -2.65 19.53
N ARG A 39 -13.05 -3.77 20.00
CA ARG A 39 -13.55 -4.83 19.10
C ARG A 39 -14.69 -4.31 18.22
N SER A 40 -15.59 -3.50 18.76
CA SER A 40 -16.76 -3.00 18.02
C SER A 40 -16.36 -2.13 16.85
N ASP A 41 -15.37 -1.24 17.02
CA ASP A 41 -14.93 -0.35 15.96
C ASP A 41 -14.24 -1.14 14.85
N LEU A 42 -13.36 -2.08 15.22
CA LEU A 42 -12.72 -2.98 14.25
C LEU A 42 -13.74 -3.78 13.46
N GLN A 43 -14.74 -4.34 14.14
CA GLN A 43 -15.77 -5.15 13.48
C GLN A 43 -16.60 -4.30 12.51
N MET A 44 -17.00 -3.09 12.90
CA MET A 44 -17.71 -2.16 12.00
C MET A 44 -16.90 -1.84 10.72
N HIS A 45 -15.61 -1.54 10.86
CA HIS A 45 -14.75 -1.27 9.70
C HIS A 45 -14.59 -2.51 8.81
N MET A 46 -14.41 -3.69 9.41
CA MET A 46 -14.28 -4.94 8.68
C MET A 46 -15.56 -5.31 7.94
N ASP A 47 -16.71 -5.22 8.61
CA ASP A 47 -18.01 -5.56 8.05
C ASP A 47 -18.30 -4.69 6.82
N PHE A 48 -18.03 -3.38 6.89
CA PHE A 48 -18.18 -2.49 5.74
C PHE A 48 -17.21 -2.83 4.60
N LEU A 49 -15.91 -2.99 4.89
CA LEU A 49 -14.89 -3.23 3.85
C LEU A 49 -14.98 -4.62 3.20
N ALA A 50 -15.67 -5.56 3.86
CA ALA A 50 -15.95 -6.90 3.37
C ALA A 50 -17.41 -7.09 2.94
N SER A 51 -18.20 -6.01 2.90
CA SER A 51 -19.61 -6.07 2.54
C SER A 51 -19.82 -6.33 1.05
N ASP A 52 -20.96 -6.92 0.71
CA ASP A 52 -21.34 -7.26 -0.66
C ASP A 52 -21.51 -6.01 -1.53
N GLU A 53 -21.82 -4.85 -0.92
CA GLU A 53 -21.96 -3.56 -1.58
C GLU A 53 -20.69 -3.12 -2.32
N LEU A 54 -19.52 -3.57 -1.87
CA LEU A 54 -18.27 -3.27 -2.56
C LEU A 54 -18.07 -4.17 -3.79
N GLN A 55 -18.73 -5.32 -3.89
CA GLN A 55 -18.64 -6.26 -5.02
C GLN A 55 -17.20 -6.69 -5.40
N GLY A 56 -16.21 -6.46 -4.53
CA GLY A 56 -14.79 -6.67 -4.79
C GLY A 56 -13.97 -5.37 -4.77
N ARG A 57 -12.69 -5.46 -4.39
CA ARG A 57 -11.76 -4.30 -4.29
C ARG A 57 -10.52 -4.48 -5.16
N SER A 58 -10.66 -5.24 -6.24
CA SER A 58 -9.58 -5.43 -7.20
C SER A 58 -9.25 -4.12 -7.92
N THR A 59 -8.03 -3.99 -8.40
CA THR A 59 -7.59 -2.80 -9.12
C THR A 59 -8.43 -2.58 -10.38
N GLY A 60 -9.01 -1.38 -10.51
CA GLY A 60 -9.88 -1.02 -11.63
C GLY A 60 -11.38 -1.28 -11.39
N GLU A 61 -11.75 -1.97 -10.30
CA GLU A 61 -13.16 -2.24 -9.98
C GLU A 61 -13.81 -1.09 -9.19
N PRO A 62 -15.14 -0.87 -9.33
CA PRO A 62 -15.86 0.19 -8.61
C PRO A 62 -15.73 0.13 -7.08
N GLY A 63 -15.67 -1.08 -6.50
CA GLY A 63 -15.56 -1.23 -5.06
C GLY A 63 -14.25 -0.73 -4.46
N LEU A 64 -13.18 -0.65 -5.26
CA LEU A 64 -11.93 -0.05 -4.82
C LEU A 64 -12.09 1.45 -4.57
N GLU A 65 -12.83 2.15 -5.45
CA GLU A 65 -13.11 3.59 -5.29
C GLU A 65 -13.96 3.86 -4.05
N ILE A 66 -14.99 3.03 -3.82
CA ILE A 66 -15.83 3.13 -2.61
C ILE A 66 -14.99 2.94 -1.34
N ALA A 67 -14.11 1.93 -1.32
CA ALA A 67 -13.21 1.69 -0.20
C ALA A 67 -12.22 2.85 0.01
N ALA A 68 -11.65 3.40 -1.06
CA ALA A 68 -10.72 4.53 -0.99
C ALA A 68 -11.41 5.77 -0.39
N ARG A 69 -12.64 6.08 -0.82
CA ARG A 69 -13.42 7.19 -0.27
C ARG A 69 -13.80 6.97 1.19
N TYR A 70 -14.14 5.74 1.57
CA TYR A 70 -14.39 5.41 2.97
C TYR A 70 -13.18 5.72 3.85
N LEU A 71 -11.99 5.26 3.44
CA LEU A 71 -10.75 5.51 4.18
C LEU A 71 -10.40 7.01 4.25
N ALA A 72 -10.66 7.76 3.18
CA ALA A 72 -10.50 9.22 3.18
C ALA A 72 -11.39 9.90 4.25
N ILE A 73 -12.66 9.49 4.35
CA ILE A 73 -13.60 10.01 5.36
C ILE A 73 -13.14 9.64 6.78
N GLN A 74 -12.67 8.40 7.00
CA GLN A 74 -12.14 8.00 8.30
C GLN A 74 -10.88 8.81 8.67
N ALA A 75 -9.99 9.06 7.72
CA ALA A 75 -8.80 9.89 7.92
C ALA A 75 -9.16 11.33 8.30
N GLU A 76 -10.16 11.90 7.64
CA GLU A 76 -10.69 13.23 7.95
C GLU A 76 -11.32 13.28 9.35
N HIS A 77 -12.13 12.29 9.72
CA HIS A 77 -12.73 12.19 11.06
C HIS A 77 -11.68 12.09 12.18
N LEU A 78 -10.54 11.44 11.89
CA LEU A 78 -9.41 11.36 12.81
C LEU A 78 -8.58 12.65 12.87
N GLY A 79 -8.89 13.65 12.03
CA GLY A 79 -8.17 14.92 11.97
C GLY A 79 -6.79 14.81 11.33
N LEU A 80 -6.58 13.82 10.46
CA LEU A 80 -5.32 13.70 9.73
C LEU A 80 -5.17 14.83 8.73
N VAL A 81 -3.93 15.24 8.46
CA VAL A 81 -3.64 16.25 7.44
C VAL A 81 -3.62 15.55 6.07
N PRO A 82 -4.39 16.04 5.08
CA PRO A 82 -4.37 15.45 3.74
C PRO A 82 -3.00 15.66 3.07
N ALA A 83 -2.50 14.61 2.42
CA ALA A 83 -1.18 14.59 1.78
C ALA A 83 -1.24 14.33 0.26
N GLY A 84 -2.44 14.14 -0.29
CA GLY A 84 -2.68 13.93 -1.71
C GLY A 84 -2.71 15.22 -2.52
N PRO A 85 -2.69 15.11 -3.86
CA PRO A 85 -2.77 16.25 -4.76
C PRO A 85 -3.97 17.16 -4.44
N GLY A 86 -3.76 18.47 -4.47
CA GLY A 86 -4.80 19.45 -4.19
C GLY A 86 -5.28 19.48 -2.73
N GLY A 87 -4.52 18.91 -1.78
CA GLY A 87 -4.94 18.81 -0.38
C GLY A 87 -6.03 17.76 -0.16
N SER A 88 -6.03 16.70 -0.98
CA SER A 88 -6.94 15.56 -0.82
C SER A 88 -6.31 14.42 -0.02
N TYR A 89 -7.10 13.42 0.37
CA TYR A 89 -6.60 12.18 0.97
C TYR A 89 -6.30 11.09 -0.07
N LEU A 90 -6.51 11.38 -1.36
CA LEU A 90 -6.47 10.39 -2.44
C LEU A 90 -5.25 10.61 -3.34
N GLN A 91 -4.67 9.51 -3.82
CA GLN A 91 -3.60 9.52 -4.80
C GLN A 91 -3.99 8.66 -6.00
N TYR A 92 -4.25 9.30 -7.13
CA TYR A 92 -4.56 8.63 -8.38
C TYR A 92 -3.29 8.17 -9.11
N TYR A 93 -3.38 7.04 -9.79
CA TYR A 93 -2.33 6.48 -10.64
C TYR A 93 -2.93 5.88 -11.91
N ASN A 94 -2.13 5.81 -12.98
CA ASN A 94 -2.57 5.26 -14.25
C ASN A 94 -2.45 3.74 -14.24
N LEU A 95 -3.52 3.05 -14.62
CA LEU A 95 -3.52 1.61 -14.81
C LEU A 95 -3.27 1.27 -16.28
N VAL A 96 -2.35 0.34 -16.54
CA VAL A 96 -2.15 -0.24 -17.88
C VAL A 96 -2.62 -1.68 -17.83
N GLU A 97 -3.72 -1.98 -18.52
CA GLU A 97 -4.20 -3.33 -18.69
C GLU A 97 -3.61 -3.93 -19.99
N LYS A 98 -3.05 -5.14 -19.90
CA LYS A 98 -2.56 -5.88 -21.06
C LYS A 98 -3.42 -7.13 -21.23
N THR A 99 -4.19 -7.17 -22.31
CA THR A 99 -4.99 -8.34 -22.69
C THR A 99 -4.40 -9.00 -23.93
N TYR A 100 -4.40 -10.33 -23.99
CA TYR A 100 -4.00 -11.08 -25.19
C TYR A 100 -5.18 -11.20 -26.15
N ASP A 101 -4.95 -10.94 -27.44
CA ASP A 101 -5.90 -11.30 -28.49
C ASP A 101 -5.88 -12.82 -28.70
N ARG A 102 -6.85 -13.51 -28.11
CA ARG A 102 -6.97 -14.96 -28.23
C ARG A 102 -7.31 -15.41 -29.66
N ALA A 103 -7.94 -14.57 -30.48
CA ALA A 103 -8.28 -14.94 -31.85
C ALA A 103 -7.07 -14.79 -32.80
N GLY A 104 -6.21 -13.80 -32.55
CA GLY A 104 -4.99 -13.55 -33.32
C GLY A 104 -3.74 -14.30 -32.82
N SER A 105 -3.77 -14.89 -31.62
CA SER A 105 -2.63 -15.60 -31.04
C SER A 105 -2.68 -17.10 -31.36
N GLY A 106 -1.59 -17.65 -31.91
CA GLY A 106 -1.47 -19.07 -32.22
C GLY A 106 -0.02 -19.56 -32.20
N ILE A 107 0.18 -20.87 -32.01
CA ILE A 107 1.50 -21.50 -32.13
C ILE A 107 1.62 -22.11 -33.53
N ILE A 108 2.74 -21.79 -34.21
CA ILE A 108 3.12 -22.44 -35.48
C ILE A 108 4.36 -23.29 -35.20
N ILE A 109 4.23 -24.60 -35.39
CA ILE A 109 5.37 -25.52 -35.32
C ILE A 109 5.88 -25.72 -36.74
N GLY A 110 7.11 -25.29 -37.01
CA GLY A 110 7.80 -25.55 -38.28
C GLY A 110 8.65 -26.81 -38.16
N LYS A 111 8.54 -27.72 -39.14
CA LYS A 111 9.46 -28.86 -39.31
C LYS A 111 10.63 -28.44 -40.22
N GLU A 112 11.80 -29.09 -40.11
CA GLU A 112 12.98 -28.80 -40.96
C GLU A 112 12.71 -28.89 -42.48
N ASP A 113 11.70 -29.68 -42.88
CA ASP A 113 11.18 -29.82 -44.24
C ASP A 113 10.31 -28.61 -44.70
N GLY A 114 10.16 -27.57 -43.89
CA GLY A 114 9.32 -26.41 -44.19
C GLY A 114 7.82 -26.65 -44.04
N ALA A 115 7.39 -27.87 -43.67
CA ALA A 115 6.02 -28.16 -43.27
C ALA A 115 5.65 -27.38 -42.00
N LYS A 116 4.52 -26.67 -42.02
CA LYS A 116 4.00 -25.90 -40.89
C LYS A 116 2.74 -26.55 -40.36
N GLU A 117 2.73 -26.85 -39.07
CA GLU A 117 1.54 -27.32 -38.37
C GLU A 117 1.05 -26.20 -37.44
N VAL A 118 -0.21 -25.78 -37.64
CA VAL A 118 -0.85 -24.77 -36.81
C VAL A 118 -1.59 -25.48 -35.68
N VAL A 119 -1.05 -25.37 -34.46
CA VAL A 119 -1.70 -25.93 -33.28
C VAL A 119 -2.83 -24.98 -32.88
N ARG A 120 -4.07 -25.45 -33.02
CA ARG A 120 -5.29 -24.71 -32.64
C ARG A 120 -5.80 -25.04 -31.25
N ASP A 121 -5.10 -25.92 -30.53
CA ASP A 121 -5.46 -26.29 -29.18
C ASP A 121 -5.25 -25.11 -28.21
N PRO A 122 -6.10 -24.94 -27.20
CA PRO A 122 -5.94 -23.87 -26.23
C PRO A 122 -4.64 -24.07 -25.44
N PHE A 123 -3.70 -23.16 -25.62
CA PHE A 123 -2.45 -23.11 -24.86
C PHE A 123 -2.45 -21.91 -23.91
N TYR A 124 -1.83 -22.08 -22.74
CA TYR A 124 -1.60 -20.99 -21.80
C TYR A 124 -0.19 -20.44 -22.03
N VAL A 125 -0.10 -19.18 -22.46
CA VAL A 125 1.17 -18.44 -22.45
C VAL A 125 1.27 -17.73 -21.12
N PHE A 126 2.28 -18.08 -20.32
CA PHE A 126 2.66 -17.28 -19.19
C PHE A 126 3.60 -16.17 -19.69
N PRO A 127 3.24 -14.88 -19.54
CA PRO A 127 4.18 -13.81 -19.82
C PRO A 127 5.40 -13.96 -18.93
N LEU A 128 6.56 -14.22 -19.52
CA LEU A 128 7.84 -13.97 -18.86
C LEU A 128 8.08 -12.44 -18.91
N PRO A 129 8.37 -11.79 -17.79
CA PRO A 129 8.67 -10.36 -17.81
C PRO A 129 9.92 -10.12 -18.66
N GLY A 130 9.78 -9.36 -19.75
CA GLY A 130 10.92 -8.78 -20.49
C GLY A 130 11.35 -9.49 -21.78
N THR A 131 10.65 -10.52 -22.27
CA THR A 131 10.99 -11.17 -23.54
C THR A 131 9.78 -11.41 -24.44
N ASP A 132 9.66 -10.62 -25.52
CA ASP A 132 8.67 -10.83 -26.61
C ASP A 132 9.04 -12.01 -27.54
N ARG A 133 10.20 -12.66 -27.32
CA ARG A 133 10.63 -13.87 -28.03
C ARG A 133 10.94 -14.98 -27.05
N ILE A 134 10.38 -16.16 -27.30
CA ILE A 134 10.78 -17.43 -26.69
C ILE A 134 11.53 -18.19 -27.78
N ASP A 135 12.85 -18.26 -27.64
CA ASP A 135 13.69 -19.05 -28.54
C ASP A 135 13.59 -20.52 -28.15
N PHE A 136 12.96 -21.32 -29.01
CA PHE A 136 13.03 -22.78 -28.95
C PHE A 136 14.17 -23.19 -29.87
N GLY A 137 15.30 -23.57 -29.27
CA GLY A 137 16.47 -24.07 -29.99
C GLY A 137 16.25 -25.41 -30.67
#